data_AF-A0A8H9G7S1-F1
#
_entry.id   AF-A0A8H9G7S1-F1
#
_cell.length_a   1.000
_cell.length_b   1.000
_cell.length_c   1.000
_cell.angle_alpha   90.00
_cell.angle_beta   90.00
_cell.angle_gamma   90.00
#
_symmetry.space_group_name_H-M   'P 1'
#
loop_
_entity.id
_entity.type
_entity.pdbx_description
1 polymer ?
#
loop_
_entity_poly.entity_id
_entity_poly.type
_entity_poly.pdbx_seq_one_letter_code
_entity_poly.pdbx_strand_id
1 'polypeptide(L)'
;MVGMIVLVAAEYLADSPLWFRGGSEVGRSDVDDPPALGVSAALRNDLRAWNDRFEQLSSHVFDDRRDPAVAPDPTPPELWDAHRVEAFELAARVQLELGDDVHVWCGPGGGMDAVAEWGPVVVVPSGHRGTDVEVLHHGVREVRSARAAGAREGTAKAIVHWRALTERVGLPFGDAATRALGLRTAGRVQADLGSRAGVVCWSGWTGPYRYDDHD
;
A
#
# COMPACT_ATOMS: atom_id res chain seq x y z
N MET A 1 -14.77 14.79 7.76
CA MET A 1 -13.52 14.79 8.57
C MET A 1 -13.15 13.33 8.70
N VAL A 2 -11.95 12.92 8.28
CA VAL A 2 -11.52 11.51 8.32
C VAL A 2 -11.36 11.12 9.78
N GLY A 3 -12.11 10.13 10.25
CA GLY A 3 -12.10 9.73 11.65
C GLY A 3 -11.01 8.72 12.01
N MET A 4 -10.51 7.98 11.01
CA MET A 4 -9.55 6.89 11.18
C MET A 4 -8.75 6.66 9.89
N ILE A 5 -7.46 6.37 10.04
CA ILE A 5 -6.56 5.95 8.97
C ILE A 5 -6.18 4.50 9.22
N VAL A 6 -6.17 3.68 8.17
CA VAL A 6 -5.77 2.28 8.24
C VAL A 6 -4.63 2.04 7.26
N LEU A 7 -3.53 1.51 7.76
CA LEU A 7 -2.38 1.11 6.97
C LEU A 7 -2.42 -0.41 6.72
N VAL A 8 -2.51 -0.78 5.46
CA VAL A 8 -2.27 -2.14 4.97
C VAL A 8 -0.99 -2.08 4.16
N ALA A 9 0.15 -2.29 4.79
CA ALA A 9 1.41 -2.26 4.05
C ALA A 9 1.61 -3.48 3.13
N ALA A 10 2.38 -3.26 2.06
CA ALA A 10 2.73 -4.23 1.04
C ALA A 10 4.14 -4.81 1.26
N GLU A 11 4.90 -4.24 2.19
CA GLU A 11 6.25 -4.67 2.61
C GLU A 11 6.44 -4.32 4.09
N TYR A 12 6.76 -5.32 4.92
CA TYR A 12 6.76 -5.14 6.37
C TYR A 12 8.14 -5.31 7.00
N LEU A 13 8.72 -4.17 7.38
CA LEU A 13 9.66 -4.06 8.49
C LEU A 13 8.93 -3.82 9.84
N ALA A 14 7.60 -3.99 9.88
CA ALA A 14 6.78 -3.81 11.08
C ALA A 14 5.50 -4.67 11.05
N ASP A 15 5.04 -5.03 12.24
CA ASP A 15 3.79 -5.71 12.57
C ASP A 15 2.53 -4.98 12.03
N SER A 16 1.65 -5.63 11.27
CA SER A 16 0.51 -5.00 10.58
C SER A 16 -0.56 -6.00 10.13
N PRO A 17 -1.77 -5.61 9.69
CA PRO A 17 -2.27 -4.26 9.39
C PRO A 17 -2.39 -3.38 10.63
N LEU A 18 -2.00 -2.11 10.50
CA LEU A 18 -2.07 -1.10 11.56
C LEU A 18 -3.22 -0.13 11.31
N TRP A 19 -3.82 0.37 12.37
CA TRP A 19 -4.78 1.46 12.31
C TRP A 19 -4.41 2.55 13.29
N PHE A 20 -4.78 3.77 12.93
CA PHE A 20 -4.50 4.98 13.68
C PHE A 20 -5.79 5.78 13.90
N ARG A 21 -5.99 6.23 15.13
CA ARG A 21 -7.07 7.14 15.51
C ARG A 21 -6.48 8.36 16.24
N GLY A 22 -6.76 9.55 15.73
CA GLY A 22 -6.38 10.80 16.40
C GLY A 22 -4.87 11.00 16.65
N GLY A 23 -4.01 10.62 15.70
CA GLY A 23 -2.56 10.88 15.73
C GLY A 23 -1.75 10.01 16.70
N SER A 24 -2.33 9.63 17.85
CA SER A 24 -1.60 8.93 18.93
C SER A 24 -2.13 7.54 19.29
N GLU A 25 -3.34 7.17 18.87
CA GLU A 25 -3.90 5.83 19.14
C GLU A 25 -3.56 4.91 17.97
N VAL A 26 -2.73 3.90 18.20
CA VAL A 26 -2.29 2.92 17.21
C VAL A 26 -2.74 1.54 17.64
N GLY A 27 -3.27 0.75 16.71
CA GLY A 27 -3.64 -0.63 16.97
C GLY A 27 -3.38 -1.56 15.79
N ARG A 28 -3.41 -2.86 16.05
CA ARG A 28 -3.29 -3.91 15.02
C ARG A 28 -4.65 -4.51 14.72
N SER A 29 -4.89 -4.86 13.46
CA SER A 29 -6.17 -5.43 13.02
C SER A 29 -6.28 -6.95 13.25
N ASP A 30 -5.12 -7.60 13.40
CA ASP A 30 -4.94 -9.05 13.46
C ASP A 30 -4.70 -9.58 14.89
N VAL A 31 -4.41 -8.69 15.84
CA VAL A 31 -4.21 -8.98 17.28
C VAL A 31 -5.54 -8.82 18.02
N ASP A 32 -5.84 -9.76 18.92
CA ASP A 32 -7.09 -9.80 19.71
C ASP A 32 -7.21 -8.69 20.78
N ASP A 33 -6.25 -7.77 20.87
CA ASP A 33 -6.27 -6.57 21.72
C ASP A 33 -5.39 -5.51 21.02
N PRO A 34 -5.95 -4.45 20.38
CA PRO A 34 -6.93 -3.48 20.89
C PRO A 34 -8.23 -3.44 20.01
N PRO A 35 -9.15 -2.44 20.02
CA PRO A 35 -10.49 -2.64 19.45
C PRO A 35 -10.39 -3.01 17.97
N ALA A 36 -10.91 -4.20 17.65
CA ALA A 36 -10.86 -4.73 16.29
C ALA A 36 -11.36 -3.67 15.32
N LEU A 37 -10.66 -3.56 14.18
CA LEU A 37 -10.78 -2.54 13.14
C LEU A 37 -12.19 -2.43 12.52
N GLY A 38 -13.19 -3.16 13.02
CA GLY A 38 -14.57 -3.14 12.55
C GLY A 38 -14.79 -3.98 11.29
N VAL A 39 -13.77 -4.68 10.81
CA VAL A 39 -13.83 -5.57 9.64
C VAL A 39 -14.40 -6.95 9.99
N SER A 40 -14.95 -7.61 8.98
CA SER A 40 -15.49 -8.95 9.04
C SER A 40 -14.45 -9.99 9.48
N ALA A 41 -14.91 -11.07 10.10
CA ALA A 41 -14.02 -12.18 10.49
C ALA A 41 -13.32 -12.80 9.27
N ALA A 42 -13.99 -12.85 8.12
CA ALA A 42 -13.40 -13.35 6.88
C ALA A 42 -12.23 -12.48 6.42
N LEU A 43 -12.41 -11.16 6.39
CA LEU A 43 -11.33 -10.25 6.01
C LEU A 43 -10.17 -10.26 7.01
N ARG A 44 -10.45 -10.39 8.32
CA ARG A 44 -9.38 -10.58 9.34
C ARG A 44 -8.57 -11.84 9.10
N ASN A 45 -9.21 -12.95 8.75
CA ASN A 45 -8.51 -14.19 8.45
C ASN A 45 -7.63 -14.06 7.19
N ASP A 46 -8.12 -13.37 6.16
CA ASP A 46 -7.33 -13.16 4.93
C ASP A 46 -6.13 -12.24 5.18
N LEU A 47 -6.29 -11.19 5.98
CA LEU A 47 -5.18 -10.32 6.41
C LEU A 47 -4.14 -11.10 7.21
N ARG A 48 -4.58 -11.97 8.14
CA ARG A 48 -3.70 -12.87 8.89
C ARG A 48 -2.96 -13.86 7.98
N ALA A 49 -3.66 -14.50 7.05
CA ALA A 49 -3.05 -15.44 6.12
C ALA A 49 -2.00 -14.77 5.21
N TRP A 50 -2.25 -13.52 4.82
CA TRP A 50 -1.27 -12.71 4.10
C TRP A 50 -0.03 -12.46 4.99
N ASN A 51 -0.20 -12.08 6.25
CA ASN A 51 0.93 -11.88 7.18
C ASN A 51 1.73 -13.16 7.41
N ASP A 52 1.06 -14.29 7.65
CA ASP A 52 1.71 -15.58 7.83
C ASP A 52 2.58 -15.95 6.62
N ARG A 53 2.11 -15.62 5.40
CA ARG A 53 2.88 -15.82 4.17
C ARG A 53 4.07 -14.88 4.09
N PHE A 54 3.93 -13.62 4.49
CA PHE A 54 5.05 -12.68 4.57
C PHE A 54 6.15 -13.21 5.48
N GLU A 55 5.78 -13.64 6.71
CA GLU A 55 6.71 -14.21 7.68
C GLU A 55 7.44 -15.43 7.12
N GLN A 56 6.74 -16.30 6.40
CA GLN A 56 7.37 -17.42 5.71
C GLN A 56 8.38 -16.95 4.66
N LEU A 57 8.02 -15.99 3.79
CA LEU A 57 8.91 -15.46 2.75
C LEU A 57 10.12 -14.71 3.33
N SER A 58 9.94 -14.01 4.46
CA SER A 58 10.96 -13.19 5.12
C SER A 58 11.83 -13.99 6.10
N SER A 59 11.35 -15.11 6.64
CA SER A 59 12.11 -16.02 7.51
C SER A 59 13.39 -16.53 6.85
N HIS A 60 13.43 -16.59 5.52
CA HIS A 60 14.63 -16.95 4.77
C HIS A 60 15.70 -15.86 4.78
N VAL A 61 15.33 -14.59 5.02
CA VAL A 61 16.17 -13.40 4.89
C VAL A 61 16.73 -12.93 6.25
N PHE A 62 16.01 -13.16 7.35
CA PHE A 62 16.34 -12.60 8.69
C PHE A 62 16.54 -13.66 9.80
N ASP A 63 16.76 -14.94 9.47
CA ASP A 63 17.03 -15.98 10.47
C ASP A 63 18.48 -15.88 11.01
N ASP A 64 18.65 -15.09 12.07
CA ASP A 64 19.93 -14.90 12.79
C ASP A 64 20.52 -16.20 13.39
N ARG A 65 19.77 -17.33 13.35
CA ARG A 65 20.24 -18.64 13.83
C ARG A 65 20.87 -19.50 12.72
N ARG A 66 20.86 -19.05 11.46
CA ARG A 66 21.49 -19.78 10.36
C ARG A 66 22.99 -19.57 10.31
N ASP A 67 23.70 -20.61 9.89
CA ASP A 67 25.12 -20.53 9.55
C ASP A 67 25.30 -19.52 8.40
N PRO A 68 26.02 -18.40 8.60
CA PRO A 68 26.25 -17.40 7.56
C PRO A 68 26.99 -17.97 6.33
N ALA A 69 27.56 -19.17 6.41
CA ALA A 69 28.17 -19.87 5.27
C ALA A 69 27.16 -20.51 4.29
N VAL A 70 25.89 -20.68 4.70
CA VAL A 70 24.83 -21.22 3.84
C VAL A 70 23.90 -20.09 3.45
N ALA A 71 24.16 -19.49 2.28
CA ALA A 71 23.22 -18.53 1.72
C ALA A 71 21.86 -19.21 1.53
N PRO A 72 20.76 -18.63 2.04
CA PRO A 72 19.43 -19.15 1.77
C PRO A 72 19.20 -19.18 0.26
N ASP A 73 18.48 -20.20 -0.22
CA ASP A 73 17.95 -20.13 -1.58
C ASP A 73 17.11 -18.85 -1.68
N PRO A 74 17.41 -17.96 -2.64
CA PRO A 74 16.70 -16.69 -2.73
C PRO A 74 15.24 -16.97 -3.05
N THR A 75 14.33 -16.40 -2.25
CA THR A 75 12.90 -16.41 -2.55
C THR A 75 12.67 -15.87 -3.98
N PRO A 76 12.02 -16.63 -4.88
CA PRO A 76 11.77 -16.20 -6.24
C PRO A 76 11.10 -14.80 -6.27
N PRO A 77 11.58 -13.86 -7.10
CA PRO A 77 11.03 -12.49 -7.17
C PRO A 77 9.53 -12.45 -7.45
N GLU A 78 9.01 -13.43 -8.20
CA GLU A 78 7.60 -13.55 -8.56
C GLU A 78 6.70 -13.78 -7.34
N LEU A 79 7.20 -14.43 -6.28
CA LEU A 79 6.46 -14.62 -5.05
C LEU A 79 6.31 -13.31 -4.29
N TRP A 80 7.37 -12.49 -4.23
CA TRP A 80 7.33 -11.16 -3.65
C TRP A 80 6.40 -10.24 -4.43
N ASP A 81 6.46 -10.29 -5.76
CA ASP A 81 5.64 -9.45 -6.62
C ASP A 81 4.15 -9.80 -6.50
N ALA A 82 3.80 -11.09 -6.49
CA ALA A 82 2.43 -11.52 -6.25
C ALA A 82 1.91 -11.10 -4.86
N HIS A 83 2.76 -11.21 -3.85
CA HIS A 83 2.41 -10.88 -2.47
C HIS A 83 2.17 -9.38 -2.27
N ARG A 84 3.00 -8.51 -2.86
CA ARG A 84 2.81 -7.05 -2.86
C ARG A 84 1.50 -6.65 -3.57
N VAL A 85 1.16 -7.30 -4.68
CA VAL A 85 -0.10 -7.04 -5.40
C VAL A 85 -1.31 -7.43 -4.55
N GLU A 86 -1.24 -8.55 -3.83
CA GLU A 86 -2.31 -9.03 -2.94
C GLU A 86 -2.63 -8.04 -1.82
N ALA A 87 -1.62 -7.33 -1.29
CA ALA A 87 -1.82 -6.29 -0.27
C ALA A 87 -2.76 -5.17 -0.73
N PHE A 88 -2.70 -4.78 -2.01
CA PHE A 88 -3.60 -3.76 -2.56
C PHE A 88 -5.06 -4.24 -2.70
N GLU A 89 -5.27 -5.53 -3.00
CA GLU A 89 -6.63 -6.10 -3.03
C GLU A 89 -7.20 -6.21 -1.62
N LEU A 90 -6.40 -6.62 -0.64
CA LEU A 90 -6.80 -6.63 0.78
C LEU A 90 -7.12 -5.22 1.27
N ALA A 91 -6.26 -4.24 0.97
CA ALA A 91 -6.52 -2.83 1.30
C ALA A 91 -7.83 -2.33 0.69
N ALA A 92 -8.13 -2.68 -0.56
CA ALA A 92 -9.39 -2.31 -1.21
C ALA A 92 -10.60 -2.92 -0.50
N ARG A 93 -10.50 -4.16 -0.01
CA ARG A 93 -11.57 -4.82 0.77
C ARG A 93 -11.75 -4.17 2.13
N VAL A 94 -10.65 -3.83 2.81
CA VAL A 94 -10.67 -3.07 4.07
C VAL A 94 -11.38 -1.73 3.84
N GLN A 95 -11.07 -1.02 2.76
CA GLN A 95 -11.70 0.26 2.45
C GLN A 95 -13.22 0.14 2.27
N LEU A 96 -13.68 -0.94 1.64
CA LEU A 96 -15.11 -1.19 1.42
C LEU A 96 -15.86 -1.53 2.71
N GLU A 97 -15.28 -2.36 3.57
CA GLU A 97 -15.93 -2.77 4.83
C GLU A 97 -16.00 -1.62 5.86
N LEU A 98 -15.03 -0.71 5.83
CA LEU A 98 -14.99 0.44 6.75
C LEU A 98 -15.76 1.66 6.27
N GLY A 99 -16.11 1.70 4.99
CA GLY A 99 -16.95 2.73 4.43
C GLY A 99 -16.30 4.11 4.33
N ASP A 100 -17.16 5.12 4.27
CA ASP A 100 -16.79 6.46 3.79
C ASP A 100 -15.98 7.29 4.79
N ASP A 101 -16.07 6.96 6.09
CA ASP A 101 -15.46 7.72 7.17
C ASP A 101 -13.98 7.35 7.42
N VAL A 102 -13.51 6.29 6.75
CA VAL A 102 -12.17 5.73 6.93
C VAL A 102 -11.36 5.81 5.65
N HIS A 103 -10.08 6.14 5.80
CA HIS A 103 -9.10 6.14 4.72
C HIS A 103 -8.13 4.98 4.87
N VAL A 104 -8.08 4.12 3.86
CA VAL A 104 -7.12 3.02 3.82
C VAL A 104 -5.95 3.39 2.92
N TRP A 105 -4.75 3.12 3.42
CA TRP A 105 -3.48 3.29 2.71
C TRP A 105 -2.85 1.93 2.46
N CYS A 106 -2.16 1.83 1.34
CA CYS A 106 -1.34 0.68 1.02
C CYS A 106 -0.01 1.12 0.43
N GLY A 107 1.09 0.58 0.95
CA GLY A 107 2.45 1.03 0.64
C GLY A 107 3.45 0.36 1.56
N PRO A 108 4.70 0.82 1.67
CA PRO A 108 5.66 0.22 2.58
C PRO A 108 5.44 0.66 4.03
N GLY A 109 5.61 -0.26 4.98
CA GLY A 109 5.29 -0.04 6.40
C GLY A 109 6.20 0.97 7.11
N GLY A 110 7.41 1.20 6.59
CA GLY A 110 8.39 2.12 7.18
C GLY A 110 8.25 3.59 6.76
N GLY A 111 7.26 3.94 5.94
CA GLY A 111 7.17 5.25 5.30
C GLY A 111 7.78 5.27 3.89
N MET A 112 7.43 6.29 3.10
CA MET A 112 7.90 6.43 1.71
C MET A 112 9.40 6.73 1.62
N ASP A 113 9.95 7.43 2.60
CA ASP A 113 11.37 7.73 2.73
C ASP A 113 12.21 6.47 2.95
N ALA A 114 11.77 5.59 3.85
CA ALA A 114 12.45 4.34 4.13
C ALA A 114 12.64 3.49 2.88
N VAL A 115 11.71 3.50 1.91
CA VAL A 115 11.82 2.71 0.67
C VAL A 115 12.47 3.48 -0.47
N ALA A 116 12.32 4.80 -0.53
CA ALA A 116 13.01 5.65 -1.50
C ALA A 116 14.54 5.60 -1.37
N GLU A 117 15.06 5.13 -0.22
CA GLU A 117 16.47 4.86 0.04
C GLU A 117 16.97 3.56 -0.63
N TRP A 118 16.13 2.53 -0.75
CA TRP A 118 16.51 1.21 -1.29
C TRP A 118 16.12 1.03 -2.76
N GLY A 119 15.19 1.84 -3.28
CA GLY A 119 14.74 1.76 -4.66
C GLY A 119 13.76 2.87 -5.03
N PRO A 120 13.31 2.94 -6.29
CA PRO A 120 12.27 3.90 -6.67
C PRO A 120 10.92 3.52 -6.06
N VAL A 121 10.18 4.53 -5.61
CA VAL A 121 8.80 4.42 -5.11
C VAL A 121 7.87 5.15 -6.08
N VAL A 122 6.83 4.47 -6.54
CA VAL A 122 5.80 5.07 -7.40
C VAL A 122 4.54 5.34 -6.59
N VAL A 123 4.16 6.62 -6.49
CA VAL A 123 2.92 7.07 -5.85
C VAL A 123 1.88 7.31 -6.93
N VAL A 124 0.67 6.81 -6.70
CA VAL A 124 -0.49 7.00 -7.59
C VAL A 124 -1.50 7.95 -6.93
N PRO A 125 -1.27 9.28 -6.99
CA PRO A 125 -2.15 10.27 -6.36
C PRO A 125 -3.45 10.48 -7.16
N SER A 126 -4.58 10.81 -6.52
CA SER A 126 -5.81 11.11 -7.27
C SER A 126 -5.83 12.54 -7.80
N GLY A 127 -5.15 13.48 -7.13
CA GLY A 127 -5.16 14.91 -7.49
C GLY A 127 -4.38 15.28 -8.76
N HIS A 128 -3.65 14.33 -9.36
CA HIS A 128 -2.93 14.55 -10.62
C HIS A 128 -3.82 14.31 -11.83
N ARG A 129 -3.48 14.96 -12.95
CA ARG A 129 -4.26 14.84 -14.19
C ARG A 129 -3.83 13.60 -15.00
N GLY A 130 -4.76 13.11 -15.82
CA GLY A 130 -4.48 12.09 -16.82
C GLY A 130 -3.84 10.84 -16.21
N THR A 131 -2.62 10.51 -16.66
CA THR A 131 -1.88 9.31 -16.23
C THR A 131 -0.69 9.61 -15.32
N ASP A 132 -0.54 10.85 -14.84
CA ASP A 132 0.68 11.25 -14.12
C ASP A 132 0.82 10.49 -12.80
N VAL A 133 2.02 10.08 -12.43
CA VAL A 133 2.38 9.42 -11.17
C VAL A 133 3.61 10.13 -10.61
N GLU A 134 3.81 10.06 -9.30
CA GLU A 134 5.03 10.58 -8.68
C GLU A 134 6.03 9.43 -8.53
N VAL A 135 7.27 9.67 -8.90
CA VAL A 135 8.38 8.75 -8.70
C VAL A 135 9.32 9.38 -7.68
N LEU A 136 9.48 8.74 -6.53
CA LEU A 136 10.40 9.14 -5.49
C LEU A 136 11.63 8.23 -5.55
N HIS A 137 12.82 8.82 -5.58
CA HIS A 137 14.07 8.07 -5.57
C HIS A 137 15.19 8.94 -4.99
N HIS A 138 15.90 8.44 -3.99
CA HIS A 138 16.98 9.18 -3.32
C HIS A 138 16.59 10.61 -2.89
N GLY A 139 15.39 10.77 -2.32
CA GLY A 139 14.87 12.05 -1.85
C GLY A 139 14.43 13.03 -2.96
N VAL A 140 14.54 12.65 -4.23
CA VAL A 140 14.03 13.42 -5.35
C VAL A 140 12.64 12.92 -5.72
N ARG A 141 11.68 13.85 -5.87
CA ARG A 141 10.33 13.56 -6.34
C ARG A 141 10.15 14.12 -7.75
N GLU A 142 9.79 13.27 -8.69
CA GLU A 142 9.51 13.64 -10.08
C GLU A 142 8.09 13.23 -10.48
N VAL A 143 7.43 14.03 -11.31
CA VAL A 143 6.16 13.66 -11.94
C VAL A 143 6.44 13.08 -13.32
N ARG A 144 5.93 11.87 -13.58
CA ARG A 144 6.06 11.17 -14.85
C ARG A 144 4.72 10.59 -15.28
N SER A 145 4.52 10.38 -16.58
CA SER A 145 3.37 9.56 -17.00
C SER A 145 3.51 8.12 -16.47
N ALA A 146 2.40 7.44 -16.18
CA ALA A 146 2.40 6.05 -15.72
C ALA A 146 3.21 5.13 -16.66
N ARG A 147 3.12 5.36 -17.98
CA ARG A 147 3.92 4.62 -18.97
C ARG A 147 5.42 4.87 -18.82
N ALA A 148 5.82 6.12 -18.61
CA ALA A 148 7.22 6.48 -18.38
C ALA A 148 7.76 5.95 -17.04
N ALA A 149 6.88 5.73 -16.07
CA ALA A 149 7.21 5.04 -14.82
C ALA A 149 7.26 3.51 -14.97
N GLY A 150 6.80 2.95 -16.10
CA GLY A 150 6.87 1.51 -16.40
C GLY A 150 5.53 0.76 -16.39
N ALA A 151 4.41 1.46 -16.19
CA ALA A 151 3.07 0.86 -16.24
C ALA A 151 2.62 0.54 -17.68
N ARG A 152 1.81 -0.50 -17.82
CA ARG A 152 1.22 -0.93 -19.10
C ARG A 152 0.02 -0.06 -19.47
N GLU A 153 -0.37 -0.12 -20.75
CA GLU A 153 -1.48 0.69 -21.28
C GLU A 153 -2.81 0.45 -20.53
N GLY A 154 -3.10 -0.80 -20.17
CA GLY A 154 -4.30 -1.14 -19.40
C GLY A 154 -4.33 -0.47 -18.02
N THR A 155 -3.19 -0.34 -17.37
CA THR A 155 -3.03 0.34 -16.08
C THR A 155 -3.15 1.85 -16.22
N ALA A 156 -2.56 2.44 -17.27
CA ALA A 156 -2.74 3.86 -17.58
C ALA A 156 -4.23 4.21 -17.80
N LYS A 157 -4.97 3.37 -18.52
CA LYS A 157 -6.44 3.51 -18.69
C LYS A 157 -7.20 3.40 -17.37
N ALA A 158 -6.78 2.49 -16.49
CA ALA A 158 -7.37 2.34 -15.17
C ALA A 158 -7.17 3.59 -14.29
N ILE A 159 -5.99 4.20 -14.32
CA ILE A 159 -5.70 5.46 -13.61
C ILE A 159 -6.63 6.58 -14.08
N VAL A 160 -6.77 6.76 -15.40
CA VAL A 160 -7.66 7.77 -15.97
C VAL A 160 -9.12 7.52 -15.56
N HIS A 161 -9.57 6.26 -15.64
CA HIS A 161 -10.94 5.90 -15.26
C HIS A 161 -11.22 6.19 -13.79
N TRP A 162 -10.32 5.77 -12.90
CA TRP A 162 -10.43 6.05 -11.47
C TRP A 162 -10.47 7.56 -11.18
N ARG A 163 -9.58 8.34 -11.80
CA ARG A 163 -9.53 9.80 -11.62
C ARG A 163 -10.80 10.50 -12.08
N ALA A 164 -11.37 10.06 -13.20
CA ALA A 164 -12.64 10.59 -13.72
C ALA A 164 -13.81 10.38 -12.74
N LEU A 165 -13.74 9.37 -11.87
CA LEU A 165 -14.70 9.18 -10.78
C LEU A 165 -14.40 10.11 -9.61
N THR A 166 -13.13 10.31 -9.26
CA THR A 166 -12.74 11.22 -8.17
C THR A 166 -13.02 12.70 -8.45
N GLU A 167 -12.91 13.16 -9.70
CA GLU A 167 -13.17 14.56 -10.08
C GLU A 167 -14.64 14.98 -9.86
N ARG A 168 -15.55 14.01 -9.66
CA ARG A 168 -16.99 14.25 -9.49
C ARG A 168 -17.41 14.40 -8.03
N VAL A 169 -16.50 14.20 -7.08
CA VAL A 169 -16.81 14.07 -5.66
C VAL A 169 -15.83 14.90 -4.84
N GLY A 170 -16.36 15.73 -3.94
CA GLY A 170 -15.56 16.61 -3.08
C GLY A 170 -14.64 15.84 -2.13
N LEU A 171 -13.80 16.57 -1.39
CA LEU A 171 -12.93 16.00 -0.38
C LEU A 171 -13.75 15.45 0.81
N PRO A 172 -13.32 14.34 1.46
CA PRO A 172 -12.20 13.49 1.05
C PRO A 172 -12.55 12.63 -0.17
N PHE A 173 -11.59 12.51 -1.10
CA PHE A 173 -11.76 11.96 -2.45
C PHE A 173 -12.70 10.74 -2.54
N GLY A 174 -13.86 10.94 -3.18
CA GLY A 174 -14.80 9.88 -3.52
C GLY A 174 -15.43 9.17 -2.33
N ASP A 175 -16.31 8.22 -2.63
CA ASP A 175 -16.81 7.25 -1.66
C ASP A 175 -15.77 6.12 -1.45
N ALA A 176 -16.06 5.22 -0.51
CA ALA A 176 -15.27 4.03 -0.23
C ALA A 176 -15.03 3.18 -1.48
N ALA A 177 -16.02 3.08 -2.37
CA ALA A 177 -15.89 2.35 -3.63
C ALA A 177 -14.86 2.99 -4.56
N THR A 178 -14.87 4.32 -4.67
CA THR A 178 -13.89 5.08 -5.46
C THR A 178 -12.48 4.96 -4.87
N ARG A 179 -12.34 4.99 -3.54
CA ARG A 179 -11.04 4.77 -2.88
C ARG A 179 -10.54 3.33 -3.04
N ALA A 180 -11.42 2.35 -2.92
CA ALA A 180 -11.11 0.94 -3.16
C ALA A 180 -10.67 0.69 -4.61
N LEU A 181 -11.28 1.37 -5.58
CA LEU A 181 -10.83 1.33 -6.98
C LEU A 181 -9.43 1.93 -7.14
N GLY A 182 -9.11 2.99 -6.40
CA GLY A 182 -7.76 3.57 -6.35
C GLY A 182 -6.72 2.57 -5.87
N LEU A 183 -7.01 1.87 -4.77
CA LEU A 183 -6.16 0.81 -4.22
C LEU A 183 -5.94 -0.33 -5.23
N ARG A 184 -7.00 -0.82 -5.87
CA ARG A 184 -6.89 -1.82 -6.95
C ARG A 184 -6.08 -1.30 -8.14
N THR A 185 -6.20 -0.03 -8.47
CA THR A 185 -5.46 0.60 -9.57
C THR A 185 -3.97 0.67 -9.24
N ALA A 186 -3.62 1.02 -8.01
CA ALA A 186 -2.23 0.96 -7.55
C ALA A 186 -1.68 -0.48 -7.51
N GLY A 187 -2.50 -1.48 -7.14
CA GLY A 187 -2.14 -2.89 -7.28
C GLY A 187 -1.80 -3.30 -8.71
N ARG A 188 -2.48 -2.74 -9.72
CA ARG A 188 -2.11 -2.94 -11.14
C ARG A 188 -0.78 -2.29 -11.50
N VAL A 189 -0.50 -1.10 -10.95
CA VAL A 189 0.82 -0.46 -11.10
C VAL A 189 1.89 -1.36 -10.47
N GLN A 190 1.66 -1.88 -9.26
CA GLN A 190 2.61 -2.80 -8.60
C GLN A 190 2.84 -4.05 -9.44
N ALA A 191 1.80 -4.63 -10.05
CA ALA A 191 1.92 -5.80 -10.92
C ALA A 191 2.74 -5.53 -12.18
N ASP A 192 2.62 -4.32 -12.76
CA ASP A 192 3.39 -3.93 -13.94
C ASP A 192 4.87 -3.66 -13.62
N LEU A 193 5.13 -3.07 -12.45
CA LEU A 193 6.48 -2.73 -12.02
C LEU A 193 7.23 -3.93 -11.44
N GLY A 194 6.52 -4.83 -10.76
CA GLY A 194 7.11 -5.95 -10.02
C GLY A 194 8.13 -5.44 -9.00
N SER A 195 9.20 -6.19 -8.84
CA SER A 195 10.29 -5.90 -7.88
C SER A 195 11.15 -4.69 -8.24
N ARG A 196 10.90 -4.03 -9.38
CA ARG A 196 11.67 -2.86 -9.84
C ARG A 196 11.33 -1.58 -9.08
N ALA A 197 10.17 -1.51 -8.43
CA ALA A 197 9.73 -0.36 -7.66
C ALA A 197 8.69 -0.77 -6.61
N GLY A 198 8.72 -0.09 -5.46
CA GLY A 198 7.60 -0.12 -4.52
C GLY A 198 6.48 0.80 -5.00
N VAL A 199 5.22 0.43 -4.77
CA VAL A 199 4.07 1.29 -5.07
C VAL A 199 3.42 1.75 -3.78
N VAL A 200 2.96 2.99 -3.78
CA VAL A 200 2.17 3.57 -2.69
C VAL A 200 0.86 4.11 -3.23
N CYS A 201 -0.22 3.68 -2.60
CA CYS A 201 -1.54 4.26 -2.71
C CYS A 201 -1.91 4.88 -1.38
N TRP A 202 -1.80 6.19 -1.35
CA TRP A 202 -2.55 7.00 -0.41
C TRP A 202 -3.94 7.23 -1.01
N SER A 203 -4.97 7.34 -0.17
CA SER A 203 -6.35 7.68 -0.52
C SER A 203 -6.50 9.05 -1.20
N GLY A 204 -5.89 9.23 -2.36
CA GLY A 204 -5.98 10.39 -3.23
C GLY A 204 -5.02 11.56 -2.99
N TRP A 205 -4.37 11.68 -1.83
CA TRP A 205 -3.41 12.76 -1.56
C TRP A 205 -1.96 12.32 -1.86
N THR A 206 -1.06 13.27 -2.12
CA THR A 206 0.39 13.01 -2.04
C THR A 206 0.75 12.64 -0.62
N GLY A 207 0.81 11.35 -0.29
CA GLY A 207 1.15 10.94 1.06
C GLY A 207 2.41 11.68 1.58
N PRO A 208 2.53 11.83 2.90
CA PRO A 208 3.67 12.37 3.56
C PRO A 208 4.90 11.55 3.24
N TYR A 209 6.00 12.24 3.37
CA TYR A 209 7.29 11.71 3.06
C TYR A 209 7.75 10.73 4.15
N ARG A 210 7.39 10.98 5.41
CA ARG A 210 7.71 10.16 6.58
C ARG A 210 6.46 9.58 7.23
N TYR A 211 6.64 8.46 7.94
CA TYR A 211 5.63 7.89 8.82
C TYR A 211 5.19 8.86 9.94
N ASP A 212 6.08 9.74 10.41
CA ASP A 212 5.77 10.71 11.48
C ASP A 212 5.08 11.99 10.99
N ASP A 213 4.97 12.21 9.68
CA ASP A 213 4.28 13.38 9.11
C ASP A 213 2.73 13.23 9.19
N HIS A 214 2.22 12.26 9.94
CA HIS A 214 0.79 12.06 10.20
C HIS A 214 0.24 12.94 11.35
N ASP A 215 1.10 13.76 11.96
CA ASP A 215 0.77 14.77 13.00
C ASP A 215 -0.01 15.98 12.46
#